data_AF-A0A410W5V1-F1
#
_entry.id   AF-A0A410W5V1-F1
#
_cell.length_a   1.000
_cell.length_b   1.000
_cell.length_c   1.000
_cell.angle_alpha   90.00
_cell.angle_beta   90.00
_cell.angle_gamma   90.00
#
_symmetry.space_group_name_H-M   'P 1'
#
loop_
_entity.id
_entity.type
_entity.pdbx_description
1 polymer ?
#
loop_
_entity_poly.entity_id
_entity_poly.type
_entity_poly.pdbx_seq_one_letter_code
_entity_poly.pdbx_strand_id
1 'polypeptide(L)'
;MSQTASMNEASTQPTQHRVQTTEAQPLIKSATPIALALVAVAAVGFFFSHTIAVVALLGAALVIAVRASFAHHVANDFADMYRARALHAEGKQPKDHAEFVYLRSSEMLARPQLLTGYALAQVQELNAWAKVEFEHA
;
A
#
# COMPACT_ATOMS: atom_id res chain seq x y z
N MET A 1 56.04 -10.29 11.82
CA MET A 1 55.88 -11.53 11.04
C MET A 1 55.61 -12.63 12.05
N SER A 2 54.49 -13.36 12.13
CA SER A 2 53.33 -13.53 11.25
C SER A 2 52.18 -14.07 12.13
N GLN A 3 50.99 -13.48 12.03
CA GLN A 3 49.78 -14.11 11.47
C GLN A 3 49.05 -15.08 12.43
N THR A 4 48.21 -14.49 13.29
CA THR A 4 47.03 -15.17 13.86
C THR A 4 45.90 -15.10 12.84
N ALA A 5 45.56 -16.23 12.23
CA ALA A 5 44.39 -16.35 11.37
C ALA A 5 43.79 -17.75 11.49
N SER A 6 42.46 -17.78 11.44
CA SER A 6 41.58 -18.95 11.36
C SER A 6 41.34 -19.65 12.71
N MET A 7 40.11 -19.95 13.15
CA MET A 7 38.95 -20.32 12.37
C MET A 7 37.72 -20.38 13.29
N ASN A 8 36.57 -19.91 12.78
CA ASN A 8 35.23 -20.35 13.13
C ASN A 8 34.81 -20.41 14.61
N GLU A 9 34.17 -19.35 15.10
CA GLU A 9 32.95 -19.52 15.88
C GLU A 9 31.89 -18.54 15.38
N ALA A 10 30.90 -19.14 14.72
CA ALA A 10 29.50 -18.77 14.67
C ALA A 10 29.18 -17.27 14.73
N SER A 11 28.91 -16.70 13.56
CA SER A 11 28.09 -15.51 13.38
C SER A 11 26.69 -15.72 13.97
N THR A 12 26.54 -15.62 15.28
CA THR A 12 25.27 -15.25 15.94
C THR A 12 25.14 -13.74 15.84
N GLN A 13 24.96 -13.26 14.60
CA GLN A 13 24.32 -11.97 14.41
C GLN A 13 22.83 -12.23 14.67
N PRO A 14 22.25 -11.73 15.78
CA PRO A 14 20.80 -11.72 15.88
C PRO A 14 20.32 -10.95 14.67
N THR A 15 19.45 -11.58 13.88
CA THR A 15 18.69 -10.96 12.79
C THR A 15 17.93 -9.81 13.42
N GLN A 16 18.59 -8.65 13.54
CA GLN A 16 17.94 -7.42 13.89
C GLN A 16 16.99 -7.19 12.73
N HIS A 17 15.73 -7.57 12.94
CA HIS A 17 14.61 -6.94 12.29
C HIS A 17 14.83 -5.45 12.51
N ARG A 18 15.46 -4.86 11.50
CA ARG A 18 15.62 -3.44 11.36
C ARG A 18 14.18 -2.95 11.32
N VAL A 19 13.67 -2.53 12.47
CA VAL A 19 12.59 -1.58 12.53
C VAL A 19 13.18 -0.32 11.92
N GLN A 20 13.32 -0.33 10.59
CA GLN A 20 13.28 0.89 9.84
C GLN A 20 11.95 1.48 10.26
N THR A 21 12.03 2.63 10.92
CA THR A 21 11.02 3.67 10.79
C THR A 21 10.96 4.04 9.30
N THR A 22 10.50 3.10 8.49
CA THR A 22 10.17 3.26 7.08
C THR A 22 9.03 4.24 7.13
N GLU A 23 9.26 5.48 6.68
CA GLU A 23 8.15 6.38 6.41
C GLU A 23 7.08 5.56 5.72
N ALA A 24 5.88 5.50 6.31
CA ALA A 24 4.82 4.61 5.85
C ALA A 24 4.64 4.84 4.35
N GLN A 25 5.13 3.89 3.53
CA GLN A 25 5.20 4.13 2.10
C GLN A 25 3.77 4.28 1.59
N PRO A 26 3.50 5.30 0.77
CA PRO A 26 2.14 5.60 0.36
C PRO A 26 1.57 4.40 -0.39
N LEU A 27 0.36 3.97 -0.01
CA LEU A 27 -0.28 2.81 -0.62
C LEU A 27 -0.97 3.16 -1.96
N ILE A 28 -1.40 4.43 -2.08
CA ILE A 28 -2.09 4.97 -3.25
C ILE A 28 -1.23 6.02 -3.94
N LYS A 29 -1.23 6.00 -5.28
CA LYS A 29 -0.50 6.97 -6.10
C LYS A 29 -0.88 8.41 -5.74
N SER A 30 0.08 9.32 -5.93
CA SER A 30 -0.14 10.73 -5.67
C SER A 30 -1.14 11.33 -6.66
N ALA A 31 -2.14 12.05 -6.13
CA ALA A 31 -3.04 12.88 -6.91
C ALA A 31 -2.54 14.34 -7.01
N THR A 32 -1.38 14.65 -6.43
CA THR A 32 -0.79 15.99 -6.43
C THR A 32 -0.62 16.58 -7.83
N PRO A 33 -0.18 15.84 -8.87
CA PRO A 33 -0.06 16.41 -10.22
C PRO A 33 -1.40 16.93 -10.77
N ILE A 34 -2.49 16.18 -10.52
CA ILE A 34 -3.84 16.57 -10.96
C ILE A 34 -4.33 17.77 -10.16
N ALA A 35 -4.16 17.75 -8.84
CA ALA A 35 -4.53 18.88 -7.99
C ALA A 35 -3.74 20.15 -8.36
N LEU A 36 -2.44 20.05 -8.63
CA LEU A 36 -1.60 21.17 -9.07
C LEU A 36 -2.03 21.71 -10.44
N ALA A 37 -2.38 20.85 -11.39
CA ALA A 37 -2.92 21.28 -12.66
C ALA A 37 -4.22 22.09 -12.49
N LEU A 38 -5.10 21.64 -11.60
CA LEU A 38 -6.35 22.35 -11.29
C LEU A 38 -6.09 23.69 -10.57
N VAL A 39 -5.10 23.75 -9.68
CA VAL A 39 -4.69 25.01 -9.05
C VAL A 39 -4.10 25.98 -10.08
N ALA A 40 -3.30 25.49 -11.03
CA ALA A 40 -2.76 26.32 -12.11
C ALA A 40 -3.87 26.86 -13.03
N VAL A 41 -4.85 26.00 -13.38
CA VAL A 41 -6.05 26.43 -14.12
C VAL A 41 -6.85 27.46 -13.33
N ALA A 42 -6.96 27.31 -12.00
CA ALA A 42 -7.63 28.29 -11.17
C ALA A 42 -6.92 29.65 -11.18
N ALA A 43 -5.59 29.64 -11.07
CA ALA A 43 -4.78 30.86 -11.07
C ALA A 43 -4.90 31.62 -12.40
N VAL A 44 -4.83 30.93 -13.53
CA VAL A 44 -5.02 31.54 -14.86
C VAL A 44 -6.47 31.98 -15.04
N GLY A 45 -7.42 31.11 -14.67
CA GLY A 45 -8.86 31.36 -14.80
C GLY A 45 -9.30 32.60 -14.04
N PHE A 46 -8.68 32.91 -12.90
CA PHE A 46 -9.01 34.10 -12.10
C PHE A 46 -8.90 35.40 -12.88
N PHE A 47 -7.94 35.51 -13.81
CA PHE A 47 -7.76 36.70 -14.65
C PHE A 47 -8.88 36.88 -15.69
N PHE A 48 -9.60 35.82 -16.03
CA PHE A 48 -10.68 35.86 -17.03
C PHE A 48 -12.07 35.82 -16.38
N SER A 49 -12.28 34.94 -15.40
CA SER A 49 -13.53 34.75 -14.69
C SER A 49 -13.31 34.10 -13.33
N HIS A 50 -13.84 34.76 -12.29
CA HIS A 50 -13.79 34.25 -10.92
C HIS A 50 -14.53 32.90 -10.79
N THR A 51 -15.57 32.67 -11.59
CA THR A 51 -16.32 31.40 -11.58
C THR A 51 -15.45 30.23 -12.04
N ILE A 52 -14.61 30.42 -13.06
CA ILE A 52 -13.69 29.38 -13.55
C ILE A 52 -12.67 29.01 -12.46
N ALA A 53 -12.13 30.01 -11.76
CA ALA A 53 -11.20 29.80 -10.66
C ALA A 53 -11.84 28.99 -9.52
N VAL A 54 -13.06 29.34 -9.11
CA VAL A 54 -13.78 28.63 -8.04
C VAL A 54 -14.07 27.19 -8.43
N VAL A 55 -14.56 26.94 -9.65
CA VAL A 55 -14.86 25.58 -10.12
C VAL A 55 -13.59 24.71 -10.15
N ALA A 56 -12.46 25.26 -10.62
CA ALA A 56 -11.19 24.55 -10.65
C ALA A 56 -10.68 24.21 -9.24
N LEU A 57 -10.79 25.13 -8.27
CA LEU A 57 -10.42 24.87 -6.87
C LEU A 57 -11.32 23.82 -6.21
N LEU A 58 -12.63 23.85 -6.46
CA LEU A 58 -13.55 22.81 -6.00
C LEU A 58 -13.18 21.44 -6.58
N GLY A 59 -12.82 21.40 -7.86
CA GLY A 59 -12.30 20.19 -8.50
C GLY A 59 -11.03 19.66 -7.80
N ALA A 60 -10.08 20.55 -7.48
CA ALA A 60 -8.84 20.16 -6.79
C ALA A 60 -9.13 19.57 -5.40
N ALA A 61 -10.02 20.22 -4.64
CA ALA A 61 -10.45 19.74 -3.33
C ALA A 61 -11.11 18.36 -3.42
N LEU A 62 -11.98 18.15 -4.42
CA LEU A 62 -12.64 16.87 -4.64
C LEU A 62 -11.63 15.75 -4.95
N VAL A 63 -10.65 16.00 -5.82
CA VAL A 63 -9.61 15.03 -6.16
C VAL A 63 -8.82 14.61 -4.91
N ILE A 64 -8.46 15.57 -4.05
CA ILE A 64 -7.74 15.30 -2.81
C ILE A 64 -8.62 14.47 -1.86
N ALA A 65 -9.90 14.83 -1.69
CA ALA A 65 -10.83 14.12 -0.81
C ALA A 65 -11.07 12.67 -1.27
N VAL A 66 -11.31 12.46 -2.56
CA VAL A 66 -11.48 11.12 -3.15
C VAL A 66 -10.23 10.28 -2.91
N ARG A 67 -9.03 10.83 -3.18
CA ARG A 67 -7.77 10.13 -2.95
C ARG A 67 -7.56 9.78 -1.47
N ALA A 68 -7.92 10.66 -0.55
CA ALA A 68 -7.83 10.40 0.89
C ALA A 68 -8.76 9.25 1.33
N SER A 69 -10.01 9.25 0.83
CA SER A 69 -10.95 8.17 1.08
C SER A 69 -10.44 6.83 0.54
N PHE A 70 -9.96 6.77 -0.71
CA PHE A 70 -9.35 5.56 -1.25
C PHE A 70 -8.13 5.08 -0.46
N ALA A 71 -7.25 5.99 -0.04
CA ALA A 71 -6.09 5.65 0.77
C ALA A 71 -6.50 5.03 2.12
N HIS A 72 -7.55 5.56 2.75
CA HIS A 72 -8.08 5.01 4.00
C HIS A 72 -8.66 3.61 3.80
N HIS A 73 -9.50 3.42 2.78
CA HIS A 73 -10.06 2.10 2.47
C HIS A 73 -8.98 1.06 2.18
N VAL A 74 -7.99 1.41 1.35
CA VAL A 74 -6.87 0.51 1.05
C VAL A 74 -6.04 0.21 2.29
N ALA A 75 -5.77 1.18 3.16
CA ALA A 75 -5.06 0.93 4.41
C ALA A 75 -5.82 -0.07 5.30
N ASN A 76 -7.14 0.08 5.41
CA ASN A 76 -7.97 -0.86 6.17
C ASN A 76 -7.98 -2.25 5.52
N ASP A 77 -8.08 -2.34 4.19
CA ASP A 77 -8.02 -3.61 3.46
C ASP A 77 -6.72 -4.36 3.74
N PHE A 78 -5.57 -3.66 3.73
CA PHE A 78 -4.30 -4.26 4.11
C PHE A 78 -4.30 -4.72 5.56
N ALA A 79 -4.78 -3.89 6.49
CA ALA A 79 -4.83 -4.25 7.91
C ALA A 79 -5.70 -5.51 8.15
N ASP A 80 -6.85 -5.58 7.49
CA ASP A 80 -7.75 -6.73 7.57
C ASP A 80 -7.14 -8.00 6.97
N MET A 81 -6.45 -7.89 5.82
CA MET A 81 -5.76 -9.02 5.21
C MET A 81 -4.60 -9.53 6.07
N TYR A 82 -3.77 -8.64 6.64
CA TYR A 82 -2.70 -9.04 7.55
C TYR A 82 -3.26 -9.66 8.84
N ARG A 83 -4.36 -9.12 9.36
CA ARG A 83 -5.05 -9.70 10.51
C ARG A 83 -5.59 -11.11 10.20
N ALA A 84 -6.23 -11.30 9.04
CA ALA A 84 -6.71 -12.60 8.61
C ALA A 84 -5.55 -13.62 8.47
N ARG A 85 -4.41 -13.20 7.90
CA ARG A 85 -3.19 -14.03 7.84
C ARG A 85 -2.66 -14.40 9.23
N ALA A 86 -2.72 -13.49 10.21
CA ALA A 86 -2.34 -13.81 11.58
C ALA A 86 -3.32 -14.81 12.24
N LEU A 87 -4.63 -14.62 12.07
CA LEU A 87 -5.66 -15.53 12.58
C LEU A 87 -5.58 -16.92 11.95
N HIS A 88 -5.22 -16.99 10.66
CA HIS A 88 -4.90 -18.23 9.98
C HIS A 88 -3.77 -18.99 10.69
N ALA A 89 -2.68 -18.29 11.03
CA ALA A 89 -1.55 -18.90 11.75
C ALA A 89 -1.92 -19.38 13.16
N GLU A 90 -2.94 -18.77 13.77
CA GLU A 90 -3.53 -19.23 15.05
C GLU A 90 -4.44 -20.46 14.89
N GLY A 91 -4.66 -20.96 13.67
CA GLY A 91 -5.48 -22.15 13.39
C GLY A 91 -6.99 -21.92 13.50
N LYS A 92 -7.44 -20.66 13.59
CA LYS A 92 -8.87 -20.32 13.63
C LYS A 92 -9.38 -20.20 12.21
N GLN A 93 -10.33 -21.05 11.80
CA GLN A 93 -10.97 -21.01 10.47
C GLN A 93 -9.96 -20.71 9.32
N PRO A 94 -8.86 -21.49 9.21
CA PRO A 94 -7.75 -21.17 8.32
C PRO A 94 -8.22 -21.00 6.86
N LYS A 95 -9.07 -21.91 6.39
CA LYS A 95 -9.62 -21.85 5.02
C LYS A 95 -10.36 -20.54 4.73
N ASP A 96 -11.25 -20.10 5.62
CA ASP A 96 -12.06 -18.89 5.43
C ASP A 96 -11.18 -17.62 5.41
N HIS A 97 -10.13 -17.60 6.22
CA HIS A 97 -9.17 -16.49 6.24
C HIS A 97 -8.28 -16.46 4.99
N ALA A 98 -7.81 -17.62 4.50
CA ALA A 98 -7.09 -17.71 3.25
C ALA A 98 -7.97 -17.28 2.06
N GLU A 99 -9.23 -17.75 2.01
CA GLU A 99 -10.20 -17.36 0.99
C GLU A 99 -10.45 -15.84 0.98
N PHE A 100 -10.70 -15.26 2.16
CA PHE A 100 -10.90 -13.81 2.29
C PHE A 100 -9.72 -13.01 1.73
N VAL A 101 -8.49 -13.37 2.11
CA VAL A 101 -7.29 -12.67 1.61
C VAL A 101 -7.13 -12.88 0.11
N TYR A 102 -7.40 -14.08 -0.41
CA TYR A 102 -7.31 -14.36 -1.84
C TYR A 102 -8.31 -13.52 -2.66
N LEU A 103 -9.58 -13.50 -2.26
CA LEU A 103 -10.62 -12.71 -2.92
C LEU A 103 -10.30 -11.21 -2.84
N ARG A 104 -10.00 -10.69 -1.65
CA ARG A 104 -9.78 -9.26 -1.46
C ARG A 104 -8.54 -8.75 -2.19
N SER A 105 -7.44 -9.50 -2.12
CA SER A 105 -6.22 -9.16 -2.86
C SER A 105 -6.44 -9.23 -4.38
N SER A 106 -7.22 -10.20 -4.87
CA SER A 106 -7.56 -10.30 -6.31
C SER A 106 -8.37 -9.09 -6.79
N GLU A 107 -9.33 -8.61 -6.00
CA GLU A 107 -10.07 -7.38 -6.31
C GLU A 107 -9.17 -6.15 -6.40
N MET A 108 -8.20 -6.03 -5.48
CA MET A 108 -7.22 -4.94 -5.51
C MET A 108 -6.29 -5.03 -6.73
N LEU A 109 -5.86 -6.25 -7.11
CA LEU A 109 -5.06 -6.50 -8.30
C LEU A 109 -5.80 -6.25 -9.61
N ALA A 110 -7.15 -6.29 -9.62
CA ALA A 110 -7.94 -5.91 -10.78
C ALA A 110 -7.89 -4.39 -11.08
N ARG A 111 -7.43 -3.56 -10.12
CA ARG A 111 -7.30 -2.10 -10.25
C ARG A 111 -5.89 -1.62 -9.88
N PRO A 112 -4.83 -2.13 -10.51
CA PRO A 112 -3.45 -1.87 -10.10
C PRO A 112 -3.03 -0.41 -10.31
N GLN A 113 -3.74 0.33 -11.18
CA GLN A 113 -3.44 1.73 -11.49
C GLN A 113 -3.55 2.66 -10.28
N LEU A 114 -4.33 2.30 -9.26
CA LEU A 114 -4.52 3.09 -8.04
C LEU A 114 -3.39 2.89 -7.03
N LEU A 115 -2.76 1.70 -7.04
CA LEU A 115 -1.75 1.30 -6.08
C LEU A 115 -0.37 1.84 -6.46
N THR A 116 0.45 2.17 -5.46
CA THR A 116 1.88 2.39 -5.70
C THR A 116 2.58 1.07 -6.03
N GLY A 117 3.80 1.13 -6.56
CA GLY A 117 4.60 -0.08 -6.82
C GLY A 117 4.83 -0.91 -5.53
N TYR A 118 5.02 -0.22 -4.40
CA TYR A 118 5.13 -0.85 -3.08
C TYR A 118 3.84 -1.57 -2.68
N ALA A 119 2.69 -0.90 -2.72
CA ALA A 119 1.42 -1.54 -2.38
C ALA A 119 1.09 -2.69 -3.33
N LEU A 120 1.35 -2.52 -4.63
CA LEU A 120 1.14 -3.58 -5.62
C LEU A 120 1.96 -4.83 -5.27
N ALA A 121 3.24 -4.67 -4.92
CA ALA A 121 4.09 -5.78 -4.50
C ALA A 121 3.53 -6.48 -3.24
N GLN A 122 3.06 -5.72 -2.24
CA GLN A 122 2.48 -6.30 -1.03
C GLN A 122 1.17 -7.04 -1.29
N VAL A 123 0.28 -6.51 -2.15
CA VAL A 123 -0.95 -7.23 -2.54
C VAL A 123 -0.60 -8.50 -3.30
N GLN A 124 0.39 -8.46 -4.20
CA GLN A 124 0.85 -9.65 -4.92
C GLN A 124 1.40 -10.73 -3.98
N GLU A 125 2.17 -10.34 -2.96
CA GLU A 125 2.67 -11.28 -1.94
C GLU A 125 1.51 -11.91 -1.16
N LEU A 126 0.56 -11.10 -0.69
CA LEU A 126 -0.62 -11.58 0.04
C LEU A 126 -1.48 -12.50 -0.83
N ASN A 127 -1.67 -12.18 -2.11
CA ASN A 127 -2.42 -13.00 -3.05
C ASN A 127 -1.72 -14.34 -3.30
N ALA A 128 -0.40 -14.34 -3.51
CA ALA A 128 0.36 -15.57 -3.73
C ALA A 128 0.33 -16.49 -2.51
N TRP A 129 0.50 -15.93 -1.31
CA TRP A 129 0.35 -16.67 -0.06
C TRP A 129 -1.06 -17.27 0.06
N ALA A 130 -2.09 -16.43 -0.08
CA ALA A 130 -3.48 -16.84 0.10
C ALA A 130 -3.92 -17.87 -0.94
N LYS A 131 -3.43 -17.77 -2.18
CA LYS A 131 -3.70 -18.75 -3.23
C LYS A 131 -3.16 -20.13 -2.85
N VAL A 132 -1.89 -20.20 -2.42
CA VAL A 132 -1.27 -21.46 -1.99
C VAL A 132 -2.05 -22.04 -0.81
N GLU A 133 -2.33 -21.21 0.19
CA GLU A 133 -3.00 -21.67 1.40
C GLU A 133 -4.45 -22.11 1.14
N PHE A 134 -5.20 -21.37 0.33
CA PHE A 134 -6.58 -21.71 -0.03
C PHE A 134 -6.68 -22.96 -0.91
N GLU A 135 -5.75 -23.17 -1.84
CA GLU A 135 -5.72 -24.38 -2.69
C GLU A 135 -5.34 -25.65 -1.89
N HIS A 136 -4.69 -25.50 -0.73
CA HIS A 136 -4.22 -26.61 0.11
C HIS A 136 -4.96 -26.76 1.46
N ALA A 137 -5.94 -25.89 1.76
CA ALA A 137 -6.76 -25.90 2.98
C ALA A 137 -8.14 -26.58 2.79
#